data_AF-I2GIH2-F1
#
_entry.id   AF-I2GIH2-F1
#
_cell.length_a   1.000
_cell.length_b   1.000
_cell.length_c   1.000
_cell.angle_alpha   90.00
_cell.angle_beta   90.00
_cell.angle_gamma   90.00
#
_symmetry.space_group_name_H-M   'P 1'
#
loop_
_entity.id
_entity.type
_entity.pdbx_description
1 polymer ?
#
loop_
_entity_poly.entity_id
_entity_poly.type
_entity_poly.pdbx_seq_one_letter_code
_entity_poly.pdbx_strand_id
1 'polypeptide(L)'
;MLFHGISRHSATQLCPDAWTDFDTATGPTFQYGTEHTLTLFAPEPEQGRYVVAMIPYLRHVLHPNNPNLRVPLVTIYFADRDLWPLFDPLTEEDLSPLLVDQRERSGWSDSWFGRPDDQ
;
A
#
# COMPACT_ATOMS: atom_id res chain seq x y z
N MET A 1 -1.39 4.24 -3.20
CA MET A 1 -0.43 4.40 -4.32
C MET A 1 0.06 3.03 -4.76
N LEU A 2 0.23 2.79 -6.06
CA LEU A 2 0.79 1.54 -6.60
C LEU A 2 2.16 1.79 -7.22
N PHE A 3 3.15 0.94 -6.91
CA PHE A 3 4.52 1.05 -7.42
C PHE A 3 5.01 -0.27 -8.03
N HIS A 4 5.95 -0.20 -8.98
CA HIS A 4 6.60 -1.36 -9.61
C HIS A 4 8.12 -1.34 -9.39
N GLY A 5 8.69 -2.42 -8.86
CA GLY A 5 10.15 -2.62 -8.78
C GLY A 5 10.58 -3.63 -7.71
N ILE A 6 11.81 -4.14 -7.83
CA ILE A 6 12.41 -5.12 -6.91
C ILE A 6 12.81 -4.53 -5.54
N SER A 7 12.85 -3.19 -5.41
CA SER A 7 13.18 -2.50 -4.15
C SER A 7 12.42 -1.17 -4.04
N ARG A 8 12.21 -0.66 -2.82
CA ARG A 8 11.53 0.65 -2.61
C ARG A 8 12.26 1.82 -3.30
N HIS A 9 13.58 1.72 -3.45
CA HIS A 9 14.41 2.77 -4.03
C HIS A 9 14.36 2.81 -5.56
N SER A 10 13.98 1.70 -6.20
CA SER A 10 13.85 1.56 -7.65
C SER A 10 12.39 1.47 -8.11
N ALA A 11 11.44 1.66 -7.19
CA ALA A 11 10.03 1.49 -7.48
C ALA A 11 9.49 2.69 -8.27
N THR A 12 8.81 2.44 -9.39
CA THR A 12 8.17 3.49 -10.21
C THR A 12 6.67 3.49 -9.94
N GLN A 13 6.06 4.68 -9.81
CA GLN A 13 4.62 4.78 -9.59
C GLN A 13 3.86 4.29 -10.84
N LEU A 14 2.96 3.32 -10.64
CA LEU A 14 2.18 2.69 -11.70
C LEU A 14 0.88 3.42 -12.02
N CYS A 15 0.26 4.01 -11.01
CA CYS A 15 -1.01 4.70 -11.14
C CYS A 15 -1.06 5.94 -10.23
N PRO A 16 -1.88 6.95 -10.58
CA PRO A 16 -2.14 8.06 -9.68
C PRO A 16 -2.78 7.58 -8.36
N ASP A 17 -2.75 8.45 -7.37
CA ASP A 17 -3.33 8.16 -6.06
C ASP A 17 -4.85 8.01 -6.18
N ALA A 18 -5.38 6.97 -5.55
CA ALA A 18 -6.80 6.64 -5.55
C ALA A 18 -7.32 6.55 -4.11
N TRP A 19 -8.54 7.02 -3.90
CA TRP A 19 -9.28 6.81 -2.67
C TRP A 19 -9.88 5.41 -2.68
N THR A 20 -9.76 4.71 -1.56
CA THR A 20 -10.32 3.38 -1.35
C THR A 20 -10.73 3.26 0.12
N ASP A 21 -11.61 2.31 0.43
CA ASP A 21 -11.88 1.94 1.81
C ASP A 21 -10.66 1.24 2.45
N PHE A 22 -10.57 1.34 3.77
CA PHE A 22 -9.45 0.83 4.56
C PHE A 22 -9.33 -0.69 4.45
N ASP A 23 -10.44 -1.42 4.57
CA ASP A 23 -10.45 -2.87 4.56
C ASP A 23 -9.96 -3.43 3.22
N THR A 24 -10.28 -2.77 2.11
CA THR A 24 -9.71 -3.11 0.81
C THR A 24 -8.20 -2.87 0.76
N ALA A 25 -7.72 -1.75 1.29
CA ALA A 25 -6.31 -1.36 1.23
C ALA A 25 -5.38 -2.19 2.13
N THR A 26 -5.87 -2.61 3.30
CA THR A 26 -5.07 -3.34 4.31
C THR A 26 -5.51 -4.79 4.50
N GLY A 27 -6.63 -5.18 3.89
CA GLY A 27 -7.16 -6.52 3.98
C GLY A 27 -6.49 -7.51 3.03
N PRO A 28 -7.09 -8.69 2.84
CA PRO A 28 -6.49 -9.80 2.10
C PRO A 28 -6.14 -9.46 0.65
N THR A 29 -6.87 -8.51 0.06
CA THR A 29 -6.73 -8.11 -1.34
C THR A 29 -5.30 -7.74 -1.70
N PHE A 30 -4.60 -6.98 -0.87
CA PHE A 30 -3.24 -6.50 -1.15
C PHE A 30 -2.19 -7.08 -0.20
N GLN A 31 -2.41 -8.30 0.30
CA GLN A 31 -1.41 -9.00 1.08
C GLN A 31 -0.21 -9.42 0.24
N TYR A 32 0.95 -9.54 0.88
CA TYR A 32 2.17 -10.05 0.24
C TYR A 32 1.92 -11.38 -0.48
N GLY A 33 2.43 -11.51 -1.70
CA GLY A 33 2.26 -12.72 -2.51
C GLY A 33 0.93 -12.86 -3.23
N THR A 34 -0.02 -11.93 -3.04
CA THR A 34 -1.26 -11.94 -3.83
C THR A 34 -1.01 -11.53 -5.28
N GLU A 35 -1.64 -12.24 -6.21
CA GLU A 35 -1.52 -11.98 -7.64
C GLU A 35 -2.63 -11.05 -8.14
N HIS A 36 -2.27 -10.09 -9.00
CA HIS A 36 -3.16 -9.08 -9.55
C HIS A 36 -2.93 -8.94 -11.04
N THR A 37 -4.01 -8.71 -11.79
CA THR A 37 -3.91 -8.31 -13.20
C THR A 37 -4.04 -6.80 -13.27
N LEU A 38 -2.98 -6.11 -13.71
CA LEU A 38 -2.96 -4.65 -13.81
C LEU A 38 -2.74 -4.24 -15.26
N THR A 39 -3.35 -3.12 -15.64
CA THR A 39 -3.04 -2.44 -16.90
C THR A 39 -2.12 -1.26 -16.59
N LEU A 40 -0.88 -1.31 -17.08
CA LEU A 40 0.07 -0.22 -16.92
C LEU A 40 -0.03 0.71 -18.11
N PHE A 41 -0.28 2.00 -17.86
CA PHE A 41 -0.50 2.99 -18.91
C PHE A 41 0.77 3.82 -19.17
N ALA A 42 1.81 3.26 -19.81
CA ALA A 42 2.89 4.05 -20.44
C ALA A 42 3.94 3.17 -21.18
N PRO A 43 4.34 3.50 -22.43
CA PRO A 43 3.69 4.39 -23.40
C PRO A 43 2.48 3.76 -24.12
N GLU A 44 2.35 2.44 -24.10
CA GLU A 44 1.15 1.71 -24.54
C GLU A 44 0.57 0.94 -23.35
N PRO A 45 -0.77 0.84 -23.23
CA PRO A 45 -1.39 0.10 -22.15
C PRO A 45 -1.07 -1.39 -22.27
N GLU A 46 -0.26 -1.90 -21.36
CA GLU A 46 0.07 -3.32 -21.28
C GLU A 46 -0.62 -3.96 -20.08
N GLN A 47 -1.32 -5.07 -20.32
CA GLN A 47 -1.93 -5.86 -19.26
C GLN A 47 -0.93 -6.93 -18.81
N GLY A 48 -0.49 -6.84 -17.56
CA GLY A 48 0.46 -7.76 -16.96
C GLY A 48 -0.10 -8.45 -15.72
N ARG A 49 0.55 -9.55 -15.34
CA ARG A 49 0.33 -10.20 -14.03
C ARG A 49 1.42 -9.76 -13.07
N TYR A 50 0.99 -9.27 -11.92
CA TYR A 50 1.85 -8.72 -10.89
C TYR A 50 1.60 -9.39 -9.56
N VAL A 51 2.61 -9.42 -8.71
CA VAL A 51 2.50 -9.93 -7.34
C VAL A 51 2.80 -8.81 -6.37
N VAL A 52 2.06 -8.74 -5.27
CA VAL A 52 2.40 -7.83 -4.18
C VAL A 52 3.74 -8.27 -3.58
N ALA A 53 4.76 -7.46 -3.85
CA ALA A 53 6.16 -7.77 -3.60
C ALA A 53 6.66 -7.28 -2.24
N MET A 54 5.85 -6.50 -1.51
CA MET A 54 6.16 -6.04 -0.15
C MET A 54 4.88 -5.90 0.66
N ILE A 55 5.01 -6.02 1.98
CA ILE A 55 3.93 -5.67 2.90
C ILE A 55 3.50 -4.21 2.63
N PRO A 56 2.20 -3.94 2.43
CA PRO A 56 1.70 -2.59 2.21
C PRO A 56 2.22 -1.64 3.27
N TYR A 57 2.70 -0.46 2.85
CA TYR A 57 3.27 0.52 3.74
C TYR A 57 2.27 1.63 4.07
N LEU A 58 1.83 1.68 5.32
CA LEU A 58 0.92 2.70 5.85
C LEU A 58 1.70 3.88 6.44
N ARG A 59 1.32 5.10 6.05
CA ARG A 59 1.78 6.35 6.67
C ARG A 59 0.65 7.37 6.74
N HIS A 60 0.83 8.42 7.53
CA HIS A 60 -0.09 9.57 7.53
C HIS A 60 0.45 10.70 6.67
N VAL A 61 -0.43 11.30 5.88
CA VAL A 61 -0.15 12.48 5.07
C VAL A 61 -1.20 13.56 5.34
N LEU A 62 -0.90 14.81 4.99
CA LEU A 62 -1.89 15.88 5.02
C LEU A 62 -2.92 15.64 3.92
N HIS A 63 -4.20 15.88 4.23
CA HIS A 63 -5.26 15.78 3.24
C HIS A 63 -5.04 16.86 2.16
N PRO A 64 -5.09 16.50 0.86
CA PRO A 64 -4.68 17.39 -0.22
C PRO A 64 -5.51 18.68 -0.29
N ASN A 65 -6.78 18.63 0.13
CA ASN A 65 -7.69 19.77 0.13
C ASN A 65 -7.99 20.33 1.52
N ASN A 66 -7.41 19.76 2.58
CA ASN A 66 -7.66 20.22 3.95
C ASN A 66 -6.38 20.06 4.80
N PRO A 67 -5.53 21.09 4.88
CA PRO A 67 -4.21 20.98 5.52
C PRO A 67 -4.27 20.74 7.04
N ASN A 68 -5.43 20.92 7.67
CA ASN A 68 -5.61 20.63 9.10
C ASN A 68 -5.99 19.16 9.36
N LEU A 69 -6.29 18.40 8.30
CA LEU A 69 -6.70 17.00 8.40
C LEU A 69 -5.54 16.09 7.97
N ARG A 70 -5.28 15.04 8.76
CA ARG A 70 -4.38 13.94 8.38
C ARG A 70 -5.19 12.74 7.89
N VAL A 71 -4.72 12.11 6.83
CA VAL A 71 -5.34 10.90 6.26
C VAL A 71 -4.32 9.76 6.13
N PRO A 72 -4.77 8.50 6.27
CA PRO A 72 -3.92 7.35 6.00
C PRO A 72 -3.63 7.23 4.50
N LEU A 73 -2.38 6.94 4.18
CA LEU A 73 -1.92 6.63 2.84
C LEU A 73 -1.24 5.27 2.85
N VAL A 74 -1.83 4.34 2.11
CA VAL A 74 -1.28 2.99 1.90
C VAL A 74 -0.54 2.94 0.57
N THR A 75 0.69 2.43 0.63
CA THR A 75 1.54 2.21 -0.55
C THR A 75 1.71 0.72 -0.78
N ILE A 76 1.27 0.25 -1.95
CA ILE A 76 1.34 -1.16 -2.35
C ILE A 76 2.42 -1.28 -3.42
N TYR A 77 3.32 -2.24 -3.25
CA TYR A 77 4.42 -2.49 -4.17
C TYR A 77 4.16 -3.78 -4.93
N PHE A 78 4.26 -3.69 -6.25
CA PHE A 78 4.10 -4.79 -7.18
C PHE A 78 5.44 -5.13 -7.84
N ALA A 79 5.62 -6.41 -8.17
CA ALA A 79 6.66 -6.89 -9.08
C ALA A 79 6.01 -7.75 -10.17
N ASP A 80 6.67 -7.86 -11.33
CA ASP A 80 6.23 -8.79 -12.36
C ASP A 80 6.16 -10.21 -11.79
N ARG A 81 5.14 -10.96 -12.23
CA ARG A 81 4.93 -12.33 -11.77
C ARG A 81 6.13 -13.24 -12.04
N ASP A 82 6.86 -12.97 -13.11
CA ASP A 82 8.05 -13.73 -13.52
C ASP A 82 9.24 -13.52 -12.59
N LEU A 83 9.26 -12.39 -11.86
CA LEU A 83 10.29 -12.09 -10.85
C LEU A 83 9.98 -12.73 -9.50
N TRP A 84 8.73 -13.16 -9.26
CA TRP A 84 8.30 -13.73 -7.99
C TRP A 84 9.19 -14.85 -7.43
N PRO A 85 9.72 -15.80 -8.25
CA PRO A 85 10.62 -16.83 -7.74
C PRO A 85 11.94 -16.31 -7.15
N LEU A 86 12.27 -15.03 -7.37
CA LEU A 86 13.47 -14.38 -6.84
C LEU A 86 13.22 -13.69 -5.48
N PHE A 87 11.97 -13.64 -5.00
CA PHE A 87 11.64 -13.04 -3.72
C PHE A 87 11.71 -14.08 -2.61
N ASP A 88 12.29 -13.70 -1.47
CA ASP A 88 12.28 -14.52 -0.28
C ASP A 88 10.84 -14.67 0.23
N PRO A 89 10.39 -15.88 0.58
CA PRO A 89 9.10 -16.05 1.23
C PRO A 89 9.14 -15.34 2.59
N LEU A 90 8.25 -14.37 2.81
CA LEU A 90 8.03 -13.82 4.15
C LEU A 90 7.35 -14.88 4.99
N THR A 91 7.91 -15.16 6.16
CA THR A 91 7.30 -16.06 7.13
C THR A 91 6.18 -15.34 7.90
N GLU A 92 5.30 -16.08 8.54
CA GLU A 92 4.24 -15.53 9.39
C GLU A 92 4.82 -14.71 10.57
N GLU A 93 6.04 -15.03 10.98
CA GLU A 93 6.84 -14.32 11.98
C GLU A 93 7.37 -12.97 11.45
N ASP A 94 7.59 -12.82 10.15
CA ASP A 94 7.95 -11.54 9.52
C ASP A 94 6.73 -10.63 9.36
N LEU A 95 5.56 -11.21 9.12
CA LEU A 95 4.31 -10.49 8.88
C LEU A 95 3.68 -9.95 10.18
N SER A 96 3.74 -10.72 11.27
CA SER A 96 3.03 -10.40 12.52
C SER A 96 3.50 -9.11 13.21
N PRO A 97 4.80 -8.85 13.39
CA PRO A 97 5.28 -7.62 14.03
C PRO A 97 5.02 -6.38 13.15
N LEU A 98 5.09 -6.52 11.83
CA LEU A 98 4.94 -5.40 10.90
C LEU A 98 3.47 -4.96 10.75
N LEU A 99 2.52 -5.89 10.87
CA LEU A 99 1.08 -5.57 10.92
C LEU A 99 0.68 -4.96 12.27
N VAL A 100 1.25 -5.43 13.37
CA VAL A 100 1.02 -4.88 14.72
C VAL A 100 1.64 -3.48 14.84
N ASP A 101 2.89 -3.28 14.41
CA ASP A 101 3.57 -1.99 14.46
C ASP A 101 2.89 -0.95 13.55
N GLN A 102 2.34 -1.35 12.39
CA GLN A 102 1.54 -0.43 11.57
C GLN A 102 0.23 -0.01 12.22
N ARG A 103 -0.45 -0.92 12.92
CA ARG A 103 -1.69 -0.61 13.64
C ARG A 103 -1.44 0.30 14.85
N GLU A 104 -0.33 0.13 15.54
CA GLU A 104 0.03 0.93 16.72
C GLU A 104 0.62 2.30 16.32
N ARG A 105 1.52 2.36 15.33
CA ARG A 105 2.13 3.63 14.86
C ARG A 105 1.21 4.49 14.01
N SER A 106 0.14 3.92 13.47
CA SER A 106 -0.88 4.71 12.78
C SER A 106 -1.71 5.57 13.74
N GLY A 107 -1.63 5.35 15.06
CA GLY A 107 -2.45 6.06 16.03
C GLY A 107 -3.95 5.80 15.88
N TRP A 108 -4.35 4.84 15.03
CA TRP A 108 -5.74 4.70 14.58
C TRP A 108 -6.73 4.31 15.69
N SER A 109 -6.23 3.84 16.84
CA SER A 109 -7.03 3.62 18.05
C SER A 109 -7.32 4.90 18.86
N ASP A 110 -6.78 6.06 18.48
CA ASP A 110 -7.09 7.32 19.14
C ASP A 110 -8.52 7.78 18.78
N SER A 111 -9.32 8.06 19.81
CA SER A 111 -10.70 8.54 19.71
C SER A 111 -10.85 9.95 19.11
N TRP A 112 -9.76 10.55 18.65
CA TRP A 112 -9.69 11.89 18.07
C TRP A 112 -9.84 11.92 16.55
N PHE A 113 -9.84 10.76 15.89
CA PHE A 113 -9.94 10.68 14.44
C PHE A 113 -11.37 10.96 13.97
N GLY A 114 -11.54 12.02 13.17
CA GLY A 114 -12.78 12.33 12.44
C GLY A 114 -13.73 13.32 13.12
N ARG A 115 -13.35 13.96 14.23
CA ARG A 115 -14.09 15.13 14.70
C ARG A 115 -13.54 16.40 14.04
N PRO A 116 -14.38 17.25 13.42
CA PRO A 116 -13.97 18.63 13.25
C PRO A 116 -13.67 19.19 14.64
N ASP A 117 -12.60 19.97 14.76
CA ASP A 117 -12.44 20.83 15.92
C ASP A 117 -13.62 21.81 15.89
N ASP A 118 -14.71 21.48 16.57
CA ASP A 118 -15.75 22.43 16.91
C ASP A 118 -15.14 23.43 17.91
N GLN A 119 -14.66 24.55 17.37
CA GLN A 119 -14.58 25.83 18.09
C GLN A 119 -15.90 26.57 17.99
#